data_AF-A0A4Y2V318-F1
#
_entry.id   AF-A0A4Y2V318-F1
#
_cell.length_a   1.000
_cell.length_b   1.000
_cell.length_c   1.000
_cell.angle_alpha   90.00
_cell.angle_beta   90.00
_cell.angle_gamma   90.00
#
_symmetry.space_group_name_H-M   'P 1'
#
loop_
_entity.id
_entity.type
_entity.pdbx_description
1 polymer ?
#
loop_
_entity_poly.entity_id
_entity_poly.type
_entity_poly.pdbx_seq_one_letter_code
_entity_poly.pdbx_strand_id
1 'polypeptide(L)'
;MSMNVQEWMSGEWDGQKYYSPAEWMKGEWNIFFFYELMKLGENACLKFCMDNALLAKWHECAECGEKMKLVDRDGTKVGKVWSCRKRGVNAHQIKRAVRKGSWFQDSDLSLGVILCLTYTATQKNIRTLEREIIEVDYFCYFWE
;
A
#
# COMPACT_ATOMS: atom_id res chain seq x y z
N MET A 1 -7.78 31.18 -13.84
CA MET A 1 -6.48 30.84 -13.25
C MET A 1 -6.49 29.36 -12.93
N SER A 2 -5.78 28.55 -13.72
CA SER A 2 -5.62 27.11 -13.45
C SER A 2 -4.69 26.94 -12.25
N MET A 3 -5.24 26.57 -11.10
CA MET A 3 -4.45 26.20 -9.93
C MET A 3 -3.58 24.98 -10.26
N ASN A 4 -2.30 25.03 -9.89
CA ASN A 4 -1.34 23.95 -10.10
C ASN A 4 -1.69 22.77 -9.18
N VAL A 5 -2.08 21.64 -9.79
CA VAL A 5 -2.43 20.40 -9.10
C VAL A 5 -1.35 19.96 -8.11
N GLN A 6 -0.07 20.27 -8.36
CA GLN A 6 1.05 19.94 -7.47
C GLN A 6 1.06 20.74 -6.16
N GLU A 7 0.56 21.98 -6.14
CA GLU A 7 0.54 22.84 -4.94
C GLU A 7 -0.55 22.41 -3.95
N TRP A 8 -1.65 21.85 -4.44
CA TRP A 8 -2.76 21.35 -3.61
C TRP A 8 -2.54 19.94 -3.07
N MET A 9 -1.66 19.16 -3.70
CA MET A 9 -1.42 17.77 -3.32
C MET A 9 -0.41 17.63 -2.17
N SER A 10 0.27 18.69 -1.72
CA SER A 10 1.36 18.60 -0.74
C SER A 10 0.92 18.72 0.73
N GLY A 11 1.45 17.85 1.60
CA GLY A 11 1.46 17.94 3.08
C GLY A 11 2.85 17.62 3.63
N GLU A 12 3.06 17.60 4.95
CA GLU A 12 4.37 17.29 5.56
C GLU A 12 4.33 16.05 6.46
N TRP A 13 5.33 15.17 6.31
CA TRP A 13 5.56 14.03 7.20
C TRP A 13 7.06 13.89 7.45
N ASP A 14 7.50 13.72 8.70
CA ASP A 14 8.93 13.60 9.07
C ASP A 14 9.84 14.70 8.46
N GLY A 15 9.33 15.93 8.33
CA GLY A 15 10.06 17.08 7.76
C GLY A 15 10.21 17.08 6.24
N GLN A 16 9.57 16.14 5.53
CA GLN A 16 9.52 16.11 4.06
C GLN A 16 8.12 16.46 3.56
N LYS A 17 8.04 17.22 2.45
CA LYS A 17 6.78 17.45 1.74
C LYS A 17 6.37 16.18 0.99
N TYR A 18 5.20 15.66 1.29
CA TYR A 18 4.60 14.50 0.66
C TYR A 18 3.35 14.88 -0.12
N TYR A 19 3.12 14.17 -1.22
CA TYR A 19 1.83 14.22 -1.88
C TYR A 19 0.85 13.28 -1.15
N SER A 20 -0.32 13.76 -0.70
CA SER A 20 -1.34 12.94 -0.01
C SER A 20 -2.62 12.75 -0.85
N PRO A 21 -2.64 11.82 -1.82
CA PRO A 21 -3.84 11.50 -2.58
C PRO A 21 -5.01 10.96 -1.73
N ALA A 22 -4.73 10.45 -0.53
CA ALA A 22 -5.71 9.76 0.32
C ALA A 22 -6.79 10.68 0.91
N GLU A 23 -6.52 11.98 1.06
CA GLU A 23 -7.49 12.94 1.61
C GLU A 23 -8.52 13.42 0.58
N TRP A 24 -8.23 13.27 -0.73
CA TRP A 24 -9.10 13.77 -1.80
C TRP A 24 -10.20 12.78 -2.21
N MET A 25 -9.93 11.46 -2.16
CA MET A 25 -10.92 10.46 -2.54
C MET A 25 -11.61 9.86 -1.33
N LYS A 26 -12.40 10.68 -0.62
CA LYS A 26 -13.40 10.24 0.36
C LYS A 26 -14.44 9.31 -0.29
N GLY A 27 -14.05 8.08 -0.63
CA GLY A 27 -14.98 7.00 -0.97
C GLY A 27 -14.73 6.21 -2.25
N GLU A 28 -14.03 6.74 -3.27
CA GLU A 28 -13.98 6.07 -4.59
C GLU A 28 -12.55 5.81 -5.09
N TRP A 29 -11.91 4.75 -4.57
CA TRP A 29 -10.68 4.24 -5.16
C TRP A 29 -10.95 3.65 -6.55
N ASN A 30 -10.34 4.21 -7.59
CA ASN A 30 -10.41 3.69 -8.95
C ASN A 30 -9.02 3.44 -9.53
N ILE A 31 -8.97 2.81 -10.71
CA ILE A 31 -7.69 2.44 -11.32
C ILE A 31 -6.80 3.65 -11.65
N PHE A 32 -7.39 4.80 -12.03
CA PHE A 32 -6.63 6.02 -12.32
C PHE A 32 -5.91 6.55 -11.09
N PHE A 33 -6.56 6.50 -9.92
CA PHE A 33 -5.91 6.86 -8.67
C PHE A 33 -4.67 6.02 -8.39
N PHE A 34 -4.74 4.70 -8.56
CA PHE A 34 -3.59 3.83 -8.32
C PHE A 34 -2.47 4.06 -9.34
N TYR A 35 -2.81 4.43 -10.59
CA TYR A 35 -1.82 4.85 -11.58
C TYR A 35 -1.12 6.16 -11.18
N GLU A 36 -1.86 7.17 -10.73
CA GLU A 36 -1.26 8.42 -10.26
C GLU A 36 -0.42 8.20 -9.00
N LEU A 37 -0.90 7.39 -8.05
CA LEU A 37 -0.15 7.01 -6.86
C LEU A 37 1.17 6.28 -7.20
N MET A 38 1.14 5.39 -8.20
CA MET A 38 2.34 4.72 -8.70
C MET A 38 3.37 5.69 -9.27
N LYS A 39 2.92 6.72 -10.02
CA LYS A 39 3.79 7.76 -10.58
C LYS A 39 4.45 8.63 -9.50
N LEU A 40 3.79 8.83 -8.37
CA LEU A 40 4.37 9.53 -7.21
C LEU A 40 5.50 8.73 -6.53
N GLY A 41 5.61 7.43 -6.82
CA GLY A 41 6.71 6.58 -6.39
C GLY A 41 6.42 5.70 -5.17
N GLU A 42 7.39 4.86 -4.84
CA GLU A 42 7.23 3.79 -3.84
C GLU A 42 6.98 4.33 -2.42
N ASN A 43 7.51 5.50 -2.06
CA ASN A 43 7.24 6.11 -0.75
C ASN A 43 5.77 6.52 -0.59
N ALA A 44 5.17 7.08 -1.64
CA ALA A 44 3.74 7.43 -1.63
C ALA A 44 2.88 6.17 -1.54
N CYS A 45 3.22 5.13 -2.32
CA CYS A 45 2.55 3.83 -2.27
C CYS A 45 2.68 3.17 -0.88
N LEU A 46 3.86 3.25 -0.27
CA LEU A 46 4.13 2.73 1.07
C LEU A 46 3.27 3.40 2.13
N LYS A 47 3.23 4.75 2.11
CA LYS A 47 2.38 5.52 3.01
C LYS A 47 0.91 5.14 2.86
N PHE A 48 0.41 5.07 1.63
CA PHE A 48 -0.95 4.62 1.35
C PHE A 48 -1.23 3.22 1.91
N CYS A 49 -0.30 2.27 1.71
CA CYS A 49 -0.45 0.91 2.22
C CYS A 49 -0.50 0.87 3.75
N MET A 50 0.34 1.66 4.43
CA MET A 50 0.35 1.76 5.89
C MET A 50 -0.93 2.40 6.42
N ASP A 51 -1.37 3.50 5.82
CA ASP A 51 -2.56 4.24 6.26
C ASP A 51 -3.84 3.41 6.12
N ASN A 52 -3.91 2.56 5.10
CA ASN A 52 -5.04 1.66 4.82
C ASN A 52 -4.86 0.24 5.35
N ALA A 53 -3.93 0.02 6.29
CA ALA A 53 -3.69 -1.27 6.94
C ALA A 53 -3.35 -2.45 5.99
N LEU A 54 -2.89 -2.16 4.78
CA LEU A 54 -2.33 -3.17 3.86
C LEU A 54 -0.91 -3.58 4.29
N LEU A 55 -0.22 -2.69 5.00
CA LEU A 55 1.09 -2.93 5.62
C LEU A 55 1.07 -2.49 7.07
N ALA A 56 1.90 -3.15 7.90
CA ALA A 56 2.05 -2.78 9.29
C ALA A 56 2.68 -1.38 9.41
N LYS A 57 2.11 -0.55 10.29
CA LYS A 57 2.67 0.79 10.64
C LYS A 57 3.90 0.70 11.55
N TRP A 58 4.16 -0.46 12.14
CA TRP A 58 5.29 -0.71 13.03
C TRP A 58 5.52 -2.21 13.25
N HIS A 59 6.71 -2.56 13.75
CA HIS A 59 7.01 -3.90 14.25
C HIS A 59 7.81 -3.83 15.55
N GLU A 60 7.73 -4.89 16.34
CA GLU A 60 8.59 -5.12 17.50
C GLU A 60 9.83 -5.91 17.10
N CYS A 61 10.96 -5.57 17.72
CA CYS A 61 12.18 -6.35 17.62
C CYS A 61 12.01 -7.67 18.38
N ALA A 62 12.28 -8.80 17.73
CA ALA A 62 12.19 -10.11 18.36
C ALA A 62 13.21 -10.32 19.51
N GLU A 63 14.31 -9.56 19.52
CA GLU A 63 15.39 -9.69 20.51
C GLU A 63 15.17 -8.82 21.76
N CYS A 64 14.67 -7.60 21.59
CA CYS A 64 14.55 -6.63 22.70
C CYS A 64 13.13 -6.11 22.94
N GLY A 65 12.14 -6.49 22.13
CA GLY A 65 10.76 -6.01 22.21
C GLY A 65 10.58 -4.53 21.81
N GLU A 66 11.65 -3.78 21.57
CA GLU A 66 11.54 -2.37 21.20
C GLU A 66 10.96 -2.19 19.79
N LYS A 67 10.25 -1.07 19.59
CA LYS A 67 9.69 -0.69 18.28
C LYS A 67 10.80 -0.47 17.25
N MET A 68 10.74 -1.19 16.14
CA MET A 68 11.67 -1.06 15.03
C MET A 68 11.51 0.29 14.32
N LYS A 69 12.61 0.82 13.78
CA LYS A 69 12.61 2.03 12.95
C LYS A 69 12.52 1.66 11.47
N LEU A 70 11.78 2.43 10.70
CA LEU A 70 11.79 2.32 9.24
C LEU A 70 12.99 3.10 8.72
N VAL A 71 13.90 2.46 8.00
CA VAL A 71 15.14 3.07 7.49
C VAL A 71 15.31 2.79 6.01
N ASP A 72 16.02 3.68 5.32
CA ASP A 72 16.34 3.49 3.91
C ASP A 72 17.29 2.30 3.71
N ARG A 73 17.07 1.57 2.62
CA ARG A 73 17.88 0.42 2.24
C ARG A 73 17.88 0.22 0.73
N ASP A 74 19.05 0.43 0.15
CA ASP A 74 19.34 0.13 -1.24
C ASP A 74 19.18 -1.37 -1.55
N GLY A 75 18.81 -1.66 -2.80
CA GLY A 75 18.61 -3.02 -3.29
C GLY A 75 17.26 -3.64 -2.93
N THR A 76 16.39 -2.93 -2.20
CA THR A 76 14.99 -3.34 -2.03
C THR A 76 14.08 -2.56 -2.98
N LYS A 77 13.03 -3.19 -3.53
CA LYS A 77 12.09 -2.50 -4.42
C LYS A 77 11.38 -1.32 -3.75
N VAL A 78 11.09 -1.44 -2.46
CA VAL A 78 10.45 -0.39 -1.65
C VAL A 78 11.46 0.70 -1.23
N GLY A 79 12.76 0.41 -1.26
CA GLY A 79 13.81 1.31 -0.78
C GLY A 79 13.87 1.45 0.75
N LYS A 80 13.06 0.71 1.51
CA LYS A 80 13.00 0.78 2.98
C LYS A 80 12.96 -0.59 3.64
N VAL A 81 13.42 -0.66 4.89
CA VAL A 81 13.41 -1.86 5.74
C VAL A 81 13.10 -1.48 7.18
N TRP A 82 12.45 -2.37 7.92
CA TRP A 82 12.38 -2.24 9.37
C TRP A 82 13.70 -2.67 9.98
N SER A 83 14.29 -1.84 10.83
CA SER A 83 15.58 -2.09 11.46
C SER A 83 15.54 -1.79 12.94
N CYS A 84 16.07 -2.71 13.74
CA CYS A 84 16.47 -2.49 15.12
C CYS A 84 17.98 -2.70 15.23
N ARG A 85 18.69 -1.73 15.80
CA ARG A 85 20.14 -1.80 15.99
C ARG A 85 20.48 -1.29 17.39
N LYS A 86 21.00 -2.18 18.22
CA LYS A 86 21.50 -1.87 19.56
C LYS A 86 23.00 -2.15 19.62
N ARG A 87 23.75 -1.27 20.30
CA ARG A 87 25.21 -1.41 20.52
C ARG A 87 25.46 -1.64 22.01
N GLY A 88 26.57 -2.29 22.36
CA GLY A 88 26.94 -2.56 23.76
C GLY A 88 26.46 -3.94 24.25
N VAL A 89 26.11 -4.04 25.54
CA VAL A 89 25.55 -5.27 26.13
C VAL A 89 24.21 -5.58 25.47
N ASN A 90 24.00 -6.83 25.04
CA ASN A 90 22.88 -7.28 24.20
C ASN A 90 22.82 -6.60 22.82
N ALA A 91 23.99 -6.33 22.22
CA ALA A 91 24.11 -5.82 20.86
C ALA A 91 23.46 -6.78 19.85
N HIS A 92 22.64 -6.21 18.97
CA HIS A 92 22.02 -6.93 17.87
C HIS A 92 21.73 -5.98 16.72
N GLN A 93 21.58 -6.56 15.54
CA GLN A 93 21.13 -5.87 14.35
C GLN A 93 20.13 -6.76 13.62
N ILE A 94 18.85 -6.46 13.81
CA ILE A 94 17.75 -7.20 13.19
C ILE A 94 17.11 -6.34 12.13
N LYS A 95 16.90 -6.93 10.95
CA LYS A 95 16.19 -6.31 9.83
C LYS A 95 14.97 -7.15 9.47
N ARG A 96 13.89 -6.50 9.06
CA ARG A 96 12.66 -7.15 8.59
C ARG A 96 12.16 -6.43 7.35
N ALA A 97 11.76 -7.19 6.34
CA ALA A 97 11.17 -6.62 5.12
C ALA A 97 9.91 -5.81 5.46
N VAL A 98 9.70 -4.71 4.76
CA VAL A 98 8.52 -3.84 4.93
C VAL A 98 7.22 -4.60 4.70
N ARG A 99 7.24 -5.56 3.77
CA ARG A 99 6.08 -6.35 3.38
C ARG A 99 5.78 -7.52 4.31
N LYS A 100 6.57 -7.73 5.36
CA LYS A 100 6.45 -8.92 6.21
C LYS A 100 5.05 -9.00 6.83
N GLY A 101 4.37 -10.13 6.61
CA GLY A 101 3.01 -10.35 7.11
C GLY A 101 1.89 -9.84 6.22
N SER A 102 2.19 -9.27 5.04
CA SER A 102 1.17 -9.04 4.01
C SER A 102 1.04 -10.25 3.07
N TRP A 103 -0.07 -10.33 2.34
CA TRP A 103 -0.31 -11.38 1.34
C TRP A 103 0.65 -11.30 0.14
N PHE A 104 1.35 -10.18 -0.03
CA PHE A 104 2.33 -9.94 -1.09
C PHE A 104 3.77 -9.85 -0.55
N GLN A 105 4.03 -10.44 0.63
CA GLN A 105 5.32 -10.34 1.30
C GLN A 105 6.52 -10.83 0.46
N ASP A 106 6.29 -11.85 -0.37
CA ASP A 106 7.31 -12.51 -1.20
C ASP A 106 7.25 -12.06 -2.67
N SER A 107 6.46 -11.04 -3.00
CA SER A 107 6.35 -10.52 -4.36
C SER A 107 7.54 -9.62 -4.71
N ASP A 108 8.07 -9.77 -5.93
CA ASP A 108 9.11 -8.90 -6.51
C ASP A 108 8.54 -7.65 -7.21
N LEU A 109 7.21 -7.51 -7.27
CA LEU A 109 6.54 -6.38 -7.90
C LEU A 109 6.69 -5.11 -7.06
N SER A 110 6.64 -3.94 -7.69
CA SER A 110 6.59 -2.65 -7.01
C SER A 110 5.28 -2.49 -6.22
N LEU A 111 5.25 -1.67 -5.15
CA LEU A 111 4.01 -1.45 -4.40
C LEU A 111 2.90 -0.85 -5.28
N GLY A 112 3.25 0.09 -6.15
CA GLY A 112 2.29 0.68 -7.08
C GLY A 112 1.69 -0.37 -8.04
N VAL A 113 2.53 -1.27 -8.58
CA VAL A 113 2.06 -2.37 -9.43
C VAL A 113 1.13 -3.32 -8.66
N ILE A 114 1.49 -3.66 -7.41
CA ILE A 114 0.66 -4.51 -6.55
C ILE A 114 -0.70 -3.85 -6.33
N LEU A 115 -0.76 -2.56 -6.01
CA LEU A 115 -2.02 -1.84 -5.80
C LEU A 115 -2.91 -1.85 -7.06
N CYS A 116 -2.35 -1.58 -8.24
CA CYS A 116 -3.09 -1.63 -9.51
C CYS A 116 -3.62 -3.05 -9.82
N LEU A 117 -2.80 -4.08 -9.62
CA LEU A 117 -3.21 -5.47 -9.83
C LEU A 117 -4.30 -5.88 -8.85
N THR A 118 -4.16 -5.49 -7.58
CA THR A 118 -5.14 -5.78 -6.53
C THR A 118 -6.50 -5.19 -6.88
N TYR A 119 -6.53 -3.91 -7.24
CA TYR A 119 -7.77 -3.26 -7.66
C TYR A 119 -8.38 -3.90 -8.92
N THR A 120 -7.56 -4.20 -9.92
CA THR A 120 -8.06 -4.79 -11.17
C THR A 120 -8.62 -6.20 -10.94
N ALA A 121 -8.00 -6.98 -10.07
CA ALA A 121 -8.46 -8.32 -9.71
C ALA A 121 -9.80 -8.28 -8.95
N THR A 122 -9.96 -7.36 -7.99
CA THR A 122 -11.22 -7.22 -7.25
C THR A 122 -12.37 -6.75 -8.14
N GLN A 123 -12.13 -5.81 -9.06
CA GLN A 123 -13.14 -5.36 -10.01
C GLN A 123 -13.59 -6.45 -10.98
N LYS A 124 -12.67 -7.30 -11.46
CA LYS A 124 -13.03 -8.44 -12.32
C LYS A 124 -13.91 -9.43 -11.58
N ASN A 125 -13.57 -9.77 -10.34
CA ASN A 125 -14.36 -10.68 -9.53
C ASN A 125 -15.78 -10.15 -9.27
N ILE A 126 -15.93 -8.85 -9.00
CA ILE A 126 -17.24 -8.21 -8.84
C ILE A 126 -18.07 -8.35 -10.13
N ARG A 127 -17.49 -8.01 -11.29
CA ARG A 127 -18.20 -8.13 -12.57
C ARG A 127 -18.58 -9.57 -12.94
N THR A 128 -17.77 -10.55 -12.53
CA THR A 128 -18.10 -11.97 -12.70
C THR A 128 -19.26 -12.37 -11.81
N LEU A 129 -19.24 -12.00 -10.52
CA LEU A 129 -20.33 -12.26 -9.59
C LEU A 129 -21.63 -11.57 -10.01
N GLU A 130 -21.58 -10.33 -10.50
CA GLU A 130 -22.75 -9.63 -11.05
C GLU A 130 -23.34 -10.37 -12.26
N ARG A 131 -22.50 -10.93 -13.14
CA ARG A 131 -22.98 -11.74 -14.27
C ARG A 131 -23.61 -13.04 -13.83
N GLU A 132 -23.00 -13.74 -12.87
CA GLU A 132 -23.56 -14.97 -12.31
C GLU A 132 -24.89 -14.70 -11.59
N ILE A 133 -25.00 -13.63 -10.81
CA ILE A 133 -26.26 -13.22 -10.17
C ILE A 133 -27.32 -12.86 -11.21
N ILE A 134 -26.97 -12.09 -12.25
CA ILE A 134 -27.90 -11.77 -13.35
C ILE A 134 -28.34 -13.03 -14.10
N GLU A 135 -27.45 -13.99 -14.34
CA GLU A 135 -27.82 -15.27 -14.97
C GLU A 135 -28.77 -16.08 -14.08
N VAL A 136 -28.54 -16.14 -12.77
CA VAL A 136 -29.45 -16.82 -11.83
C VAL A 136 -30.80 -16.12 -11.76
N ASP A 137 -30.84 -14.78 -11.74
CA ASP A 137 -32.10 -14.02 -11.77
C ASP A 137 -32.84 -14.22 -13.11
N TYR A 138 -32.13 -14.18 -14.25
CA TYR A 138 -32.75 -14.48 -15.55
C TYR A 138 -33.31 -15.91 -15.62
N PHE A 139 -32.65 -16.90 -15.01
CA PHE A 139 -33.17 -18.26 -14.93
C PHE A 139 -34.43 -18.37 -14.05
N CYS A 140 -34.54 -17.57 -12.98
CA CYS A 140 -35.76 -17.48 -12.16
C CYS A 140 -36.92 -16.80 -12.90
N TYR A 141 -36.67 -15.80 -13.74
CA TYR A 141 -37.72 -15.07 -14.47
C TYR A 141 -38.19 -15.73 -15.79
N PHE A 142 -37.55 -16.79 -16.26
CA PHE A 142 -37.89 -17.48 -17.53
C PHE A 142 -38.51 -18.88 -17.35
N TRP A 143 -38.76 -19.32 -16.11
CA TRP A 143 -39.46 -20.58 -15.78
C TRP A 143 -40.69 -20.35 -14.86
N GLU A 144 -41.42 -19.25 -15.07
CA GLU A 144 -42.82 -19.08 -14.62
C GLU A 144 -43.75 -18.86 -15.81
#